data_AF-A0A836BG83-F1
#
_entry.id   AF-A0A836BG83-F1
#
_cell.length_a   1.000
_cell.length_b   1.000
_cell.length_c   1.000
_cell.angle_alpha   90.00
_cell.angle_beta   90.00
_cell.angle_gamma   90.00
#
_symmetry.space_group_name_H-M   'P 1'
#
loop_
_entity.id
_entity.type
_entity.pdbx_description
1 polymer ?
#
loop_
_entity_poly.entity_id
_entity_poly.type
_entity_poly.pdbx_seq_one_letter_code
_entity_poly.pdbx_strand_id
1 'polypeptide(L)'
;MTTKKPHGRSHGFRHKSRSVLTKKQPRGVSFLLREYHEGERALVIIDSRQHKGMPHRRYHGKVGIVRNIGRRSITLDIKLGNKTKTLITRFDHVKPFGV
;
A
#
# COMPACT_ATOMS: atom_id res chain seq x y z
N MET A 1 -27.59 -8.77 0.72
CA MET A 1 -27.30 -10.09 1.32
C MET A 1 -25.80 -10.20 1.60
N THR A 2 -25.39 -10.07 2.86
CA THR A 2 -24.07 -10.52 3.31
C THR A 2 -24.30 -11.65 4.29
N THR A 3 -23.91 -12.84 3.87
CA THR A 3 -23.96 -14.08 4.62
C THR A 3 -23.10 -13.97 5.89
N LYS A 4 -23.77 -14.09 7.04
CA LYS A 4 -23.28 -14.47 8.37
C LYS A 4 -21.80 -14.10 8.69
N LYS A 5 -21.61 -13.06 9.50
CA LYS A 5 -20.34 -12.74 10.17
C LYS A 5 -19.91 -13.99 10.97
N PRO A 6 -18.71 -14.57 10.76
CA PRO A 6 -18.26 -15.69 11.60
C PRO A 6 -18.06 -15.17 13.02
N HIS A 7 -18.73 -15.78 14.00
CA HIS A 7 -18.53 -15.47 15.41
C HIS A 7 -17.08 -15.80 15.79
N GLY A 8 -16.35 -14.83 16.37
CA GLY A 8 -15.11 -15.08 17.10
C GLY A 8 -13.84 -14.33 16.67
N ARG A 9 -13.80 -13.62 15.54
CA ARG A 9 -12.62 -12.81 15.16
C ARG A 9 -12.96 -11.45 14.60
N SER A 10 -12.19 -10.44 14.99
CA SER A 10 -12.34 -9.08 14.48
C SER A 10 -11.89 -9.01 13.01
N HIS A 11 -12.61 -8.27 12.18
CA HIS A 11 -12.29 -8.07 10.75
C HIS A 11 -11.84 -6.63 10.45
N GLY A 12 -11.30 -5.94 11.46
CA GLY A 12 -10.84 -4.56 11.31
C GLY A 12 -9.71 -4.41 10.28
N PHE A 13 -9.53 -3.18 9.80
CA PHE A 13 -8.53 -2.82 8.80
C PHE A 13 -7.11 -3.28 9.16
N ARG A 14 -6.79 -3.23 10.46
CA ARG A 14 -5.50 -3.61 11.03
C ARG A 14 -5.50 -4.98 11.70
N HIS A 15 -6.42 -5.91 11.35
CA HIS A 15 -6.55 -7.23 12.03
C HIS A 15 -5.23 -8.04 12.08
N LYS A 16 -4.99 -9.20 11.49
CA LYS A 16 -3.66 -9.89 11.64
C LYS A 16 -2.52 -9.12 10.92
N SER A 17 -2.06 -7.99 11.46
CA SER A 17 -1.14 -7.05 10.81
C SER A 17 0.09 -6.70 11.66
N ARG A 18 0.24 -7.32 12.83
CA ARG A 18 1.35 -7.07 13.77
C ARG A 18 2.71 -7.11 13.08
N SER A 19 3.02 -8.16 12.33
CA SER A 19 4.30 -8.27 11.60
C SER A 19 4.48 -7.20 10.53
N VAL A 20 3.42 -6.88 9.78
CA VAL A 20 3.44 -5.90 8.68
C VAL A 20 3.63 -4.47 9.22
N LEU A 21 3.01 -4.16 10.36
CA LEU A 21 3.03 -2.82 10.97
C LEU A 21 4.14 -2.64 12.02
N THR A 22 4.98 -3.65 12.25
CA THR A 22 6.12 -3.53 13.18
C THR A 22 7.40 -3.38 12.37
N LYS A 23 8.07 -2.22 12.49
CA LYS A 23 9.35 -1.91 11.83
C LYS A 23 10.36 -1.47 12.88
N LYS A 24 11.58 -2.03 12.85
CA LYS A 24 12.64 -1.74 13.84
C LYS A 24 13.58 -0.61 13.37
N GLN A 25 14.08 -0.68 12.14
CA GLN A 25 15.08 0.28 11.67
C GLN A 25 14.46 1.60 11.17
N PRO A 26 15.02 2.77 11.51
CA PRO A 26 14.62 4.05 10.93
C PRO A 26 14.84 4.05 9.41
N ARG A 27 14.05 4.87 8.71
CA ARG A 27 14.14 5.04 7.24
C ARG A 27 14.60 6.47 6.97
N GLY A 28 15.58 6.64 6.08
CA GLY A 28 16.02 7.97 5.62
C GLY A 28 14.96 8.66 4.77
N VAL A 29 15.17 9.94 4.44
CA VAL A 29 14.17 10.79 3.73
C VAL A 29 14.24 10.71 2.20
N SER A 30 15.24 10.02 1.64
CA SER A 30 15.50 9.98 0.20
C SER A 30 14.31 9.51 -0.65
N PHE A 31 13.41 8.69 -0.10
CA PHE A 31 12.23 8.21 -0.81
C PHE A 31 11.22 9.30 -1.16
N LEU A 32 11.23 10.45 -0.45
CA LEU A 32 10.32 11.56 -0.72
C LEU A 32 10.73 12.38 -1.95
N LEU A 33 12.02 12.34 -2.30
CA LEU A 33 12.58 13.05 -3.45
C LEU A 33 12.47 12.25 -4.74
N ARG A 34 11.93 11.03 -4.68
CA ARG A 34 11.84 10.17 -5.83
C ARG A 34 10.64 10.56 -6.70
N GLU A 35 10.94 10.84 -7.95
CA GLU A 35 9.94 11.06 -8.98
C GLU A 35 9.39 9.72 -9.47
N TYR A 36 8.09 9.72 -9.77
CA TYR A 36 7.37 8.61 -10.35
C TYR A 36 6.71 9.11 -11.63
N HIS A 37 6.62 8.26 -12.64
CA HIS A 37 5.94 8.56 -13.89
C HIS A 37 4.75 7.62 -14.12
N GLU A 38 3.76 8.09 -14.89
CA GLU A 38 2.62 7.27 -15.28
C GLU A 38 3.09 6.08 -16.14
N GLY A 39 2.52 4.90 -15.91
CA GLY A 39 2.94 3.64 -16.54
C GLY A 39 4.07 2.91 -15.81
N GLU A 40 4.76 3.54 -14.85
CA GLU A 40 5.81 2.86 -14.08
C GLU A 40 5.26 1.80 -13.13
N ARG A 41 6.11 0.82 -12.80
CA ARG A 41 5.79 -0.21 -11.81
C ARG A 41 6.28 0.23 -10.43
N ALA A 42 5.37 0.17 -9.46
CA ALA A 42 5.66 0.53 -8.08
C ALA A 42 5.20 -0.57 -7.12
N LEU A 43 6.00 -0.82 -6.10
CA LEU A 43 5.75 -1.79 -5.05
C LEU A 43 5.09 -1.11 -3.84
N VAL A 44 3.97 -1.65 -3.38
CA VAL A 44 3.27 -1.17 -2.19
C VAL A 44 3.88 -1.79 -0.95
N ILE A 45 4.66 -1.01 -0.19
CA ILE A 45 5.20 -1.40 1.11
C ILE A 45 4.71 -0.42 2.16
N ILE A 46 3.87 -0.93 3.07
CA ILE A 46 3.39 -0.15 4.22
C ILE A 46 4.58 0.23 5.12
N ASP A 47 4.85 1.53 5.21
CA ASP A 47 5.56 2.12 6.34
C ASP A 47 4.61 2.32 7.53
N SER A 48 4.96 1.79 8.70
CA SER A 48 4.13 1.89 9.90
C SER A 48 4.21 3.26 10.56
N ARG A 49 5.24 4.05 10.25
CA ARG A 49 5.46 5.40 10.80
C ARG A 49 4.44 6.40 10.31
N GLN A 50 3.97 6.22 9.07
CA GLN A 50 2.96 7.06 8.47
C GLN A 50 1.59 6.41 8.63
N HIS A 51 0.64 7.12 9.23
CA HIS A 51 -0.73 6.62 9.35
C HIS A 51 -1.64 7.13 8.22
N LYS A 52 -1.31 8.28 7.64
CA LYS A 52 -2.13 8.93 6.61
C LYS A 52 -1.93 8.26 5.26
N GLY A 53 -3.04 7.96 4.56
CA GLY A 53 -3.02 7.29 3.25
C GLY A 53 -2.40 5.90 3.27
N MET A 54 -2.47 5.24 4.44
CA MET A 54 -2.02 3.87 4.63
C MET A 54 -2.94 2.90 3.88
N PRO A 55 -2.41 2.02 3.02
CA PRO A 55 -3.22 1.03 2.35
C PRO A 55 -3.60 -0.12 3.29
N HIS A 56 -4.67 -0.84 2.93
CA HIS A 56 -5.03 -2.05 3.65
C HIS A 56 -3.92 -3.11 3.50
N ARG A 57 -3.64 -3.86 4.57
CA ARG A 57 -2.60 -4.91 4.61
C ARG A 57 -2.65 -5.91 3.46
N ARG A 58 -3.83 -6.13 2.85
CA ARG A 58 -4.01 -7.02 1.68
C ARG A 58 -3.18 -6.60 0.46
N TYR A 59 -2.82 -5.33 0.37
CA TYR A 59 -2.05 -4.78 -0.75
C TYR A 59 -0.56 -4.69 -0.43
N HIS A 60 -0.15 -5.02 0.80
CA HIS A 60 1.26 -5.05 1.16
C HIS A 60 2.01 -6.09 0.30
N GLY A 61 3.15 -5.69 -0.27
CA GLY A 61 3.97 -6.54 -1.12
C GLY A 61 3.41 -6.75 -2.53
N LYS A 62 2.38 -6.01 -2.94
CA LYS A 62 1.85 -6.06 -4.30
C LYS A 62 2.49 -4.99 -5.16
N VAL A 63 2.71 -5.34 -6.43
CA VAL A 63 3.15 -4.41 -7.46
C VAL A 63 1.92 -3.87 -8.18
N GLY A 64 1.92 -2.57 -8.42
CA GLY A 64 0.91 -1.88 -9.21
C GLY A 64 1.54 -1.03 -10.30
N ILE A 65 0.72 -0.62 -11.25
CA ILE A 65 1.08 0.33 -12.30
C ILE A 65 0.61 1.72 -11.87
N VAL A 66 1.47 2.71 -11.97
CA VAL A 66 1.16 4.11 -11.68
C VAL A 66 0.19 4.63 -12.74
N ARG A 67 -1.02 4.99 -12.31
CA ARG A 67 -2.03 5.58 -13.19
C ARG A 67 -2.03 7.10 -13.14
N ASN A 68 -1.83 7.65 -11.94
CA ASN A 68 -1.82 9.10 -11.76
C ASN A 68 -0.98 9.48 -10.54
N ILE A 69 -0.32 10.63 -10.64
CA ILE A 69 0.54 11.19 -9.60
C ILE A 69 -0.11 12.47 -9.07
N GLY A 70 -0.46 12.45 -7.79
CA GLY A 70 -0.90 13.63 -7.06
C GLY A 70 0.24 14.25 -6.25
N ARG A 71 -0.05 15.37 -5.57
CA ARG A 71 0.97 16.15 -4.83
C ARG A 71 1.70 15.36 -3.72
N ARG A 72 1.00 14.45 -3.04
CA ARG A 72 1.54 13.66 -1.90
C ARG A 72 1.15 12.19 -1.96
N SER A 73 0.44 11.80 -3.01
CA SER A 73 -0.18 10.49 -3.17
C SER A 73 -0.10 10.05 -4.61
N ILE A 74 -0.08 8.74 -4.79
CA ILE A 74 -0.04 8.08 -6.07
C ILE A 74 -1.22 7.13 -6.16
N THR A 75 -1.82 7.10 -7.35
CA THR A 75 -2.91 6.20 -7.70
C THR A 75 -2.32 5.02 -8.47
N LEU A 76 -2.46 3.83 -7.90
CA LEU A 76 -1.90 2.58 -8.42
C LEU A 76 -3.02 1.64 -8.84
N ASP A 77 -2.91 1.05 -10.02
CA ASP A 77 -3.74 -0.08 -10.41
C ASP A 77 -3.03 -1.38 -10.03
N ILE A 78 -3.62 -2.12 -9.09
CA ILE A 78 -3.07 -3.33 -8.50
C ILE A 78 -3.92 -4.52 -8.88
N LYS A 79 -3.27 -5.57 -9.37
CA LYS A 79 -3.91 -6.84 -9.66
C LYS A 79 -4.01 -7.68 -8.38
N LEU A 80 -5.23 -8.01 -7.97
CA LEU A 80 -5.50 -8.92 -6.86
C LEU A 80 -6.23 -10.17 -7.38
N GLY A 81 -5.45 -11.22 -7.66
CA GLY A 81 -5.96 -12.39 -8.38
C GLY A 81 -6.37 -11.98 -9.79
N ASN A 82 -7.63 -12.19 -10.15
CA ASN A 82 -8.17 -11.85 -11.47
C ASN A 82 -8.78 -10.44 -11.54
N LYS A 83 -8.81 -9.70 -10.43
CA LYS A 83 -9.45 -8.38 -10.36
C LYS A 83 -8.42 -7.27 -10.27
N THR A 84 -8.55 -6.26 -11.12
CA THR A 84 -7.79 -5.01 -10.99
C THR A 84 -8.49 -4.08 -10.00
N LYS A 85 -7.72 -3.47 -9.11
CA LYS A 85 -8.22 -2.53 -8.10
C LYS A 85 -7.35 -1.29 -8.09
N THR A 86 -7.99 -0.14 -8.12
CA THR A 86 -7.34 1.15 -7.95
C THR A 86 -7.10 1.40 -6.45
N LEU A 87 -5.86 1.71 -6.11
CA LEU A 87 -5.40 2.00 -4.76
C LEU A 87 -4.79 3.41 -4.73
N ILE A 88 -5.24 4.23 -3.78
CA ILE A 88 -4.67 5.56 -3.55
C ILE A 88 -3.80 5.48 -2.29
N THR A 89 -2.51 5.76 -2.42
CA THR A 89 -1.54 5.69 -1.32
C THR A 89 -0.58 6.85 -1.33
N ARG A 90 -0.02 7.20 -0.17
CA ARG A 90 1.07 8.18 -0.10
C ARG A 90 2.40 7.58 -0.56
N PHE A 91 3.32 8.44 -1.00
CA PHE A 91 4.69 8.06 -1.37
C PHE A 91 5.44 7.34 -0.23
N ASP A 92 5.07 7.62 1.03
CA ASP A 92 5.57 6.89 2.22
C ASP A 92 5.41 5.37 2.09
N HIS A 93 4.31 4.92 1.49
CA HIS A 93 3.94 3.50 1.40
C HIS A 93 4.31 2.85 0.07
N VAL A 94 5.14 3.50 -0.73
CA VAL A 94 5.51 3.05 -2.06
C VAL A 94 7.02 2.95 -2.20
N LYS A 95 7.46 1.99 -3.02
CA LYS A 95 8.84 1.82 -3.45
C LYS A 95 8.88 1.60 -4.96
N PRO A 96 9.92 2.06 -5.65
CA PRO A 96 10.10 1.70 -7.06
C PRO A 96 10.30 0.18 -7.19
N PHE A 97 9.86 -0.38 -8.32
CA PHE A 97 10.04 -1.80 -8.64
C PHE A 97 10.94 -1.94 -9.87
N GLY A 98 12.07 -2.66 -9.74
CA GLY A 98 13.02 -2.87 -10.84
C GLY A 98 14.16 -1.85 -10.90
N VAL A 99 14.62 -1.36 -9.73
CA VAL A 99 15.90 -0.65 -9.55
C VAL A 99 16.89 -1.61 -8.94
#